data_AF-A0A368G6N5-F1
#
_entry.id   AF-A0A368G6N5-F1
#
_cell.length_a   1.000
_cell.length_b   1.000
_cell.length_c   1.000
_cell.angle_alpha   90.00
_cell.angle_beta   90.00
_cell.angle_gamma   90.00
#
_symmetry.space_group_name_H-M   'P 1'
#
loop_
_entity.id
_entity.type
_entity.pdbx_description
1 polymer ?
#
loop_
_entity_poly.entity_id
_entity_poly.type
_entity_poly.pdbx_seq_one_letter_code
_entity_poly.pdbx_strand_id
1 'polypeptide(L)'
;MKKVIVGSGYLVLSLLGTCLNLSTLSVLPECEKSLTRPLLIFFSIQLFIGIGTLLSVAVPVPYMIATNRTYFINPLLIGAPGVLICLTLSTSHLIQFCICIYRNIRVVFTRASQAIFTDIVVQILIALAFLLAVYISIDIARNTNARRFSLHKLAWDQTDDESIRLLRLVVFSSMVGAMFYALSIFDLLYQHIYDEEKHESTETTPKTRLFYQILHLVCDVIFCILIVLPRIEHASMHPNLAIIHSFLTIFGPAVWPTISVIVYSENVRNELCFRTFLMFKACSSQDNIQNRTHPRASMRAV
;
A
#
# COMPACT_ATOMS: atom_id res chain seq x y z
N MET A 1 -22.74 -12.99 -16.33
CA MET A 1 -22.76 -12.64 -14.90
C MET A 1 -21.35 -12.51 -14.30
N LYS A 2 -20.48 -13.53 -14.37
CA LYS A 2 -19.11 -13.49 -13.78
C LYS A 2 -18.25 -12.28 -14.21
N LYS A 3 -18.19 -11.98 -15.51
CA LYS A 3 -17.47 -10.80 -16.05
C LYS A 3 -17.92 -9.49 -15.41
N VAL A 4 -19.23 -9.32 -15.21
CA VAL A 4 -19.82 -8.12 -14.60
C VAL A 4 -19.38 -8.01 -13.15
N ILE A 5 -19.48 -9.09 -12.37
CA ILE A 5 -19.05 -9.11 -10.96
C ILE A 5 -17.57 -8.73 -10.83
N VAL A 6 -16.69 -9.35 -11.64
CA VAL A 6 -15.25 -9.04 -11.59
C VAL A 6 -14.98 -7.60 -12.02
N GLY A 7 -15.58 -7.14 -13.12
CA GLY A 7 -15.43 -5.76 -13.60
C GLY A 7 -15.90 -4.74 -12.58
N SER A 8 -17.09 -4.91 -12.02
CA SER A 8 -17.62 -4.06 -10.95
C SER A 8 -16.74 -4.12 -9.69
N GLY A 9 -16.21 -5.29 -9.33
CA GLY A 9 -15.27 -5.45 -8.23
C GLY A 9 -14.00 -4.62 -8.41
N TYR A 10 -13.36 -4.70 -9.59
CA TYR A 10 -12.20 -3.88 -9.91
C TYR A 10 -12.51 -2.38 -9.84
N LEU A 11 -13.68 -1.96 -10.35
CA LEU A 11 -14.10 -0.56 -10.31
C LEU A 11 -14.30 -0.08 -8.87
N VAL A 12 -15.14 -0.76 -8.09
CA VAL A 12 -15.48 -0.34 -6.72
C VAL A 12 -14.24 -0.36 -5.82
N LEU A 13 -13.44 -1.42 -5.87
CA LEU A 13 -12.23 -1.51 -5.03
C LEU A 13 -11.16 -0.50 -5.44
N SER A 14 -11.05 -0.15 -6.73
CA SER A 14 -10.08 0.85 -7.18
C SER A 14 -10.47 2.26 -6.76
N LEU A 15 -11.75 2.61 -6.87
CA LEU A 15 -12.25 3.89 -6.39
C LEU A 15 -12.14 3.99 -4.87
N LEU A 16 -12.57 2.95 -4.15
CA LEU A 16 -12.46 2.90 -2.69
C LEU A 16 -10.99 3.02 -2.24
N GLY A 17 -10.09 2.21 -2.81
CA GLY A 17 -8.67 2.26 -2.48
C GLY A 17 -8.03 3.61 -2.81
N THR A 18 -8.43 4.23 -3.93
CA THR A 18 -7.94 5.56 -4.33
C THR A 18 -8.41 6.61 -3.34
N CYS A 19 -9.69 6.60 -2.96
CA CYS A 19 -10.24 7.49 -1.94
C CYS A 19 -9.54 7.29 -0.59
N LEU A 20 -9.32 6.04 -0.15
CA LEU A 20 -8.61 5.75 1.10
C LEU A 20 -7.18 6.31 1.09
N ASN A 21 -6.43 6.09 0.01
CA ASN A 21 -5.07 6.59 -0.12
C ASN A 21 -5.03 8.13 -0.20
N LEU A 22 -5.95 8.76 -0.91
CA LEU A 22 -6.06 10.23 -0.99
C LEU A 22 -6.45 10.85 0.34
N SER A 23 -7.43 10.28 1.04
CA SER A 23 -7.84 10.73 2.37
C SER A 23 -6.67 10.64 3.35
N THR A 24 -5.93 9.52 3.34
CA THR A 24 -4.73 9.34 4.17
C THR A 24 -3.64 10.34 3.80
N LEU A 25 -3.36 10.52 2.51
CA LEU A 25 -2.37 11.50 2.04
C LEU A 25 -2.74 12.93 2.48
N SER A 26 -4.03 13.27 2.49
CA SER A 26 -4.52 14.60 2.86
C SER A 26 -4.36 14.96 4.34
N VAL A 27 -4.21 13.96 5.23
CA VAL A 27 -4.05 14.17 6.68
C VAL A 27 -2.58 14.09 7.12
N LEU A 28 -1.70 13.52 6.29
CA LEU A 28 -0.29 13.38 6.64
C LEU A 28 0.40 14.70 7.03
N PRO A 29 0.17 15.85 6.34
CA PRO A 29 0.78 17.12 6.72
C PRO A 29 0.43 17.57 8.14
N GLU A 30 -0.81 17.32 8.58
CA GLU A 30 -1.28 17.69 9.92
C GLU A 30 -0.67 16.78 11.01
N CYS A 31 -0.21 15.61 10.61
CA CYS A 31 0.40 14.61 11.48
C CYS A 31 1.95 14.67 11.49
N GLU A 32 2.58 15.70 10.91
CA GLU A 32 4.05 15.80 10.81
C GLU A 32 4.75 15.65 12.17
N LYS A 33 4.21 16.29 13.21
CA LYS A 33 4.75 16.21 14.58
C LYS A 33 4.74 14.78 15.14
N SER A 34 3.79 13.94 14.73
CA SER A 34 3.65 12.55 15.18
C SER A 34 4.53 11.60 14.36
N LEU A 35 4.51 11.75 13.03
CA LEU A 35 5.18 10.82 12.13
C LEU A 35 6.66 11.09 11.96
N THR A 36 7.17 12.28 12.26
CA THR A 36 8.49 12.77 11.83
C THR A 36 8.56 12.95 10.30
N ARG A 37 9.38 13.91 9.87
CA ARG A 37 9.49 14.30 8.46
C ARG A 37 9.93 13.17 7.52
N PRO A 38 10.92 12.30 7.86
CA PRO A 38 11.31 11.18 7.00
C PRO A 38 10.16 10.22 6.69
N LEU A 39 9.38 9.81 7.71
CA LEU A 39 8.26 8.90 7.50
C LEU A 39 7.12 9.55 6.74
N LEU A 40 6.86 10.83 6.97
CA LEU A 40 5.87 11.57 6.19
C LEU A 40 6.21 11.52 4.70
N ILE A 41 7.47 11.75 4.33
CA ILE A 41 7.92 11.68 2.93
C ILE A 41 7.77 10.25 2.39
N PHE A 42 8.29 9.23 3.10
CA PHE A 42 8.20 7.84 2.62
C PHE A 42 6.76 7.36 2.43
N PHE A 43 5.88 7.60 3.42
CA PHE A 43 4.48 7.22 3.32
C PHE A 43 3.73 8.00 2.24
N SER A 44 4.02 9.30 2.06
CA SER A 44 3.40 10.10 1.01
C SER A 44 3.70 9.52 -0.38
N ILE A 45 4.96 9.14 -0.63
CA ILE A 45 5.36 8.53 -1.89
C ILE A 45 4.71 7.15 -2.07
N GLN A 46 4.65 6.30 -1.04
CA GLN A 46 3.95 5.01 -1.14
C GLN A 46 2.46 5.16 -1.43
N LEU A 47 1.77 6.10 -0.77
CA LEU A 47 0.35 6.38 -1.03
C LEU A 47 0.14 6.84 -2.47
N PHE A 48 1.04 7.70 -2.98
CA PHE A 48 1.00 8.16 -4.37
C PHE A 48 1.21 7.01 -5.36
N ILE A 49 2.15 6.11 -5.10
CA ILE A 49 2.37 4.89 -5.89
C ILE A 49 1.11 3.99 -5.86
N GLY A 50 0.48 3.84 -4.70
CA GLY A 50 -0.77 3.10 -4.54
C GLY A 50 -1.90 3.69 -5.41
N ILE A 51 -2.11 5.01 -5.35
CA ILE A 51 -3.06 5.74 -6.20
C ILE A 51 -2.76 5.51 -7.68
N GLY A 52 -1.50 5.70 -8.09
CA GLY A 52 -1.06 5.49 -9.46
C GLY A 52 -1.35 4.07 -9.96
N THR A 53 -1.12 3.06 -9.11
CA THR A 53 -1.43 1.65 -9.42
C THR A 53 -2.92 1.44 -9.61
N LEU A 54 -3.76 1.92 -8.69
CA LEU A 54 -5.21 1.74 -8.76
C LEU A 54 -5.80 2.41 -10.01
N LEU A 55 -5.39 3.65 -10.30
CA LEU A 55 -5.91 4.41 -11.44
C LEU A 55 -5.39 3.89 -12.79
N SER A 56 -4.12 3.47 -12.86
CA SER A 56 -3.49 3.09 -14.14
C SER A 56 -3.61 1.61 -14.47
N VAL A 57 -3.85 0.76 -13.47
CA VAL A 57 -3.91 -0.70 -13.64
C VAL A 57 -5.29 -1.25 -13.32
N ALA A 58 -5.92 -0.86 -12.21
CA ALA A 58 -7.18 -1.46 -11.78
C ALA A 58 -8.41 -0.84 -12.45
N VAL A 59 -8.49 0.50 -12.55
CA VAL A 59 -9.61 1.21 -13.21
C VAL A 59 -9.80 0.82 -14.68
N PRO A 60 -8.76 0.55 -15.48
CA PRO A 60 -8.95 0.13 -16.86
C PRO A 60 -9.51 -1.29 -17.06
N VAL A 61 -9.37 -2.18 -16.08
CA VAL A 61 -9.84 -3.58 -16.18
C VAL A 61 -11.35 -3.68 -16.49
N PRO A 62 -12.26 -2.93 -15.81
CA PRO A 62 -13.67 -2.88 -16.17
C PRO A 62 -13.92 -2.57 -17.65
N TYR A 63 -13.19 -1.60 -18.21
CA TYR A 63 -13.29 -1.22 -19.62
C TYR A 63 -12.81 -2.35 -20.54
N MET A 64 -11.69 -2.99 -20.21
CA MET A 64 -11.17 -4.15 -20.95
C MET A 64 -12.21 -5.28 -20.99
N ILE A 65 -12.86 -5.55 -19.86
CA ILE A 65 -13.90 -6.59 -19.74
C ILE A 65 -15.14 -6.20 -20.55
N ALA A 66 -15.59 -4.95 -20.46
CA ALA A 66 -16.79 -4.47 -21.15
C ALA A 66 -16.63 -4.47 -22.68
N THR A 67 -15.48 -4.03 -23.17
CA THR A 67 -15.18 -4.00 -24.62
C THR A 67 -14.62 -5.32 -25.15
N ASN A 68 -14.28 -6.25 -24.26
CA ASN A 68 -13.60 -7.50 -24.57
C ASN A 68 -12.31 -7.29 -25.39
N ARG A 69 -11.57 -6.23 -25.06
CA ARG A 69 -10.30 -5.84 -25.71
C ARG A 69 -9.21 -5.60 -24.67
N THR A 70 -7.95 -5.73 -25.10
CA THR A 70 -6.80 -5.39 -24.26
C THR A 70 -6.72 -3.89 -24.01
N TYR A 71 -6.08 -3.49 -22.92
CA TYR A 71 -5.99 -2.08 -22.53
C TYR A 71 -5.29 -1.23 -23.60
N PHE A 72 -4.14 -1.70 -24.07
CA PHE A 72 -3.49 -1.16 -25.26
C PHE A 72 -3.73 -2.10 -26.44
N ILE A 73 -4.22 -1.52 -27.55
CA ILE A 73 -4.40 -2.22 -28.83
C ILE A 73 -3.05 -2.30 -29.56
N ASN A 74 -2.15 -1.33 -29.33
CA ASN A 74 -0.82 -1.34 -29.91
C ASN A 74 0.02 -2.49 -29.32
N PRO A 75 0.55 -3.41 -30.14
CA PRO A 75 1.34 -4.55 -29.68
C PRO A 75 2.61 -4.15 -28.92
N LEU A 76 3.17 -2.95 -29.16
CA LEU A 76 4.33 -2.43 -28.43
C LEU A 76 3.99 -2.05 -26.98
N LEU A 77 2.74 -1.68 -26.70
CA LEU A 77 2.30 -1.19 -25.39
C LEU A 77 1.49 -2.22 -24.60
N ILE A 78 1.19 -3.38 -25.18
CA ILE A 78 0.33 -4.40 -24.56
C ILE A 78 0.88 -4.91 -23.22
N GLY A 79 2.19 -4.86 -23.01
CA GLY A 79 2.86 -5.24 -21.77
C GLY A 79 3.04 -4.11 -20.75
N ALA A 80 2.77 -2.85 -21.13
CA ALA A 80 3.03 -1.69 -20.28
C ALA A 80 2.32 -1.75 -18.90
N PRO A 81 1.07 -2.25 -18.77
CA PRO A 81 0.43 -2.39 -17.47
C PRO A 81 1.15 -3.40 -16.57
N GLY A 82 1.64 -4.51 -17.13
CA GLY A 82 2.42 -5.50 -16.40
C GLY A 82 3.74 -4.94 -15.88
N VAL A 83 4.43 -4.16 -16.71
CA VAL A 83 5.65 -3.44 -16.30
C VAL A 83 5.35 -2.43 -15.20
N LEU A 84 4.24 -1.70 -15.31
CA LEU A 84 3.82 -0.74 -14.29
C LEU A 84 3.52 -1.43 -12.96
N ILE A 85 2.85 -2.60 -12.97
CA ILE A 85 2.65 -3.41 -11.77
C ILE A 85 3.99 -3.79 -11.14
N CYS A 86 4.93 -4.33 -11.92
CA CYS A 86 6.24 -4.73 -11.40
C CYS A 86 6.99 -3.54 -10.78
N LEU A 87 6.91 -2.38 -11.44
CA LEU A 87 7.53 -1.14 -10.99
C LEU A 87 6.92 -0.69 -9.67
N THR A 88 5.59 -0.59 -9.60
CA THR A 88 4.93 -0.07 -8.39
C THR A 88 5.05 -1.03 -7.20
N LEU A 89 4.99 -2.34 -7.43
CA LEU A 89 5.24 -3.35 -6.39
C LEU A 89 6.68 -3.26 -5.85
N SER A 90 7.67 -3.23 -6.76
CA SER A 90 9.08 -3.18 -6.37
C SER A 90 9.42 -1.87 -5.65
N THR A 91 8.95 -0.73 -6.15
CA THR A 91 9.18 0.57 -5.50
C THR A 91 8.49 0.64 -4.14
N SER A 92 7.22 0.20 -4.05
CA SER A 92 6.47 0.21 -2.78
C SER A 92 7.16 -0.65 -1.72
N HIS A 93 7.67 -1.82 -2.12
CA HIS A 93 8.47 -2.71 -1.28
C HIS A 93 9.77 -2.08 -0.80
N LEU A 94 10.57 -1.51 -1.71
CA LEU A 94 11.83 -0.88 -1.38
C LEU A 94 11.65 0.32 -0.43
N ILE A 95 10.58 1.10 -0.60
CA ILE A 95 10.26 2.18 0.34
C ILE A 95 9.82 1.62 1.69
N GLN A 96 9.01 0.54 1.73
CA GLN A 96 8.63 -0.10 3.00
C GLN A 96 9.86 -0.62 3.73
N PHE A 97 10.83 -1.15 3.00
CA PHE A 97 12.11 -1.57 3.54
C PHE A 97 12.90 -0.39 4.13
N CYS A 98 12.94 0.77 3.46
CA CYS A 98 13.53 1.99 4.02
C CYS A 98 12.82 2.46 5.30
N ILE A 99 11.48 2.43 5.33
CA ILE A 99 10.68 2.72 6.54
C ILE A 99 11.05 1.76 7.67
N CYS A 100 11.19 0.47 7.35
CA CYS A 100 11.58 -0.55 8.31
C CYS A 100 12.95 -0.26 8.92
N ILE A 101 13.96 0.02 8.10
CA ILE A 101 15.30 0.38 8.58
C ILE A 101 15.23 1.63 9.46
N TYR A 102 14.60 2.71 8.98
CA TYR A 102 14.48 3.96 9.73
C TYR A 102 13.85 3.75 11.11
N ARG A 103 12.71 3.04 11.16
CA ARG A 103 11.98 2.74 12.40
C ARG A 103 12.88 2.00 13.39
N ASN A 104 13.52 0.92 12.95
CA ASN A 104 14.38 0.11 13.81
C ASN A 104 15.62 0.86 14.31
N ILE A 105 16.28 1.63 13.43
CA ILE A 105 17.44 2.47 13.82
C ILE A 105 17.01 3.55 14.80
N ARG A 106 15.83 4.16 14.65
CA ARG A 106 15.34 5.19 15.58
C ARG A 106 15.12 4.66 16.99
N VAL A 107 14.65 3.42 17.12
CA VAL A 107 14.46 2.75 18.42
C VAL A 107 15.79 2.60 19.14
N VAL A 108 16.81 2.05 18.47
CA VAL A 108 18.12 1.73 19.09
C VAL A 108 19.03 2.96 19.18
N PHE A 109 19.05 3.79 18.13
CA PHE A 109 20.00 4.90 17.96
C PHE A 109 19.27 6.23 17.69
N THR A 110 18.45 6.68 18.63
CA THR A 110 17.60 7.87 18.45
C THR A 110 18.36 9.11 17.96
N ARG A 111 19.51 9.45 18.57
CA ARG A 111 20.32 10.61 18.15
C ARG A 111 20.94 10.42 16.75
N ALA A 112 21.44 9.22 16.45
CA ALA A 112 22.04 8.95 15.14
C ALA A 112 20.98 8.96 14.04
N SER A 113 19.75 8.49 14.32
CA SER A 113 18.66 8.48 13.34
C SER A 113 18.32 9.88 12.83
N GLN A 114 18.33 10.90 13.69
CA GLN A 114 18.08 12.30 13.32
C GLN A 114 19.21 12.89 12.45
N ALA A 115 20.46 12.49 12.70
CA ALA A 115 21.61 12.95 11.92
C ALA A 115 21.74 12.25 10.56
N ILE A 116 21.41 10.96 10.50
CA ILE A 116 21.54 10.14 9.29
C ILE A 116 20.38 10.41 8.32
N PHE A 117 19.14 10.45 8.82
CA PHE A 117 17.94 10.58 7.99
C PHE A 117 17.52 12.03 7.81
N THR A 118 18.44 12.85 7.28
CA THR A 118 18.10 14.17 6.77
C THR A 118 17.23 14.06 5.51
N ASP A 119 16.48 15.10 5.18
CA ASP A 119 15.62 15.15 3.98
C ASP A 119 16.36 14.74 2.69
N ILE A 120 17.61 15.19 2.53
CA ILE A 120 18.44 14.88 1.37
C ILE A 120 18.70 13.37 1.29
N VAL A 121 19.05 12.74 2.40
CA VAL A 121 19.29 11.29 2.45
C VAL A 121 18.00 10.52 2.15
N VAL A 122 16.87 10.95 2.71
CA VAL A 122 15.56 10.35 2.41
C VAL A 122 15.22 10.43 0.93
N GLN A 123 15.44 11.58 0.29
CA GLN A 123 15.23 11.75 -1.15
C GLN A 123 16.17 10.88 -1.99
N ILE A 124 17.44 10.76 -1.60
CA ILE A 124 18.41 9.87 -2.27
C ILE A 124 17.94 8.41 -2.16
N LEU A 125 17.51 7.97 -0.98
CA LEU A 125 17.00 6.61 -0.79
C LEU A 125 15.77 6.32 -1.66
N ILE A 126 14.85 7.29 -1.77
CA ILE A 126 13.69 7.19 -2.66
C ILE A 126 14.14 7.08 -4.12
N ALA A 127 15.06 7.94 -4.56
CA ALA A 127 15.57 7.91 -5.93
C ALA A 127 16.25 6.56 -6.26
N LEU A 128 17.06 6.03 -5.35
CA LEU A 128 17.68 4.71 -5.49
C LEU A 128 16.63 3.59 -5.53
N ALA A 129 15.58 3.67 -4.70
CA ALA A 129 14.48 2.72 -4.74
C ALA A 129 13.77 2.71 -6.10
N PHE A 130 13.47 3.89 -6.67
CA PHE A 130 12.89 4.00 -8.00
C PHE A 130 13.82 3.47 -9.09
N LEU A 131 15.11 3.82 -9.08
CA LEU A 131 16.07 3.35 -10.08
C LEU A 131 16.22 1.82 -10.05
N LEU A 132 16.31 1.24 -8.86
CA LEU A 132 16.38 -0.21 -8.69
C LEU A 132 15.08 -0.90 -9.16
N ALA A 133 13.92 -0.33 -8.83
CA ALA A 133 12.63 -0.86 -9.28
C ALA A 133 12.46 -0.78 -10.81
N VAL A 134 12.92 0.30 -11.44
CA VAL A 134 12.96 0.43 -12.91
C VAL A 134 13.87 -0.63 -13.51
N TYR A 135 15.08 -0.80 -12.96
CA TYR A 135 16.02 -1.82 -13.41
C TYR A 135 15.39 -3.22 -13.37
N ILE A 136 14.80 -3.60 -12.23
CA ILE A 136 14.13 -4.90 -12.04
C ILE A 136 12.99 -5.08 -13.05
N SER A 137 12.17 -4.04 -13.23
CA SER A 137 11.00 -4.09 -14.12
C SER A 137 11.38 -4.22 -15.60
N ILE A 138 12.41 -3.48 -16.04
CA ILE A 138 12.95 -3.59 -17.41
C ILE A 138 13.57 -4.97 -17.60
N ASP A 139 14.31 -5.46 -16.62
CA ASP A 139 14.96 -6.76 -16.71
C ASP A 139 13.90 -7.88 -16.81
N ILE A 140 12.80 -7.81 -16.05
CA ILE A 140 11.65 -8.72 -16.19
C ILE A 140 11.08 -8.62 -17.61
N ALA A 141 10.81 -7.41 -18.09
CA ALA A 141 10.22 -7.18 -19.41
C ALA A 141 11.12 -7.62 -20.58
N ARG A 142 12.45 -7.63 -20.40
CA ARG A 142 13.41 -8.09 -21.41
C ARG A 142 13.51 -9.61 -21.49
N ASN A 143 13.50 -10.28 -20.34
CA ASN A 143 13.73 -11.72 -20.26
C ASN A 143 12.43 -12.53 -20.35
N THR A 144 11.28 -11.93 -20.04
CA THR A 144 9.96 -12.55 -20.20
C THR A 144 8.92 -11.60 -20.74
N ASN A 145 7.76 -12.16 -21.12
CA ASN A 145 6.58 -11.35 -21.34
C ASN A 145 6.10 -10.76 -20.01
N ALA A 146 6.06 -9.44 -19.91
CA ALA A 146 5.44 -8.76 -18.78
C ALA A 146 3.99 -9.26 -18.57
N ARG A 147 3.58 -9.37 -17.30
CA ARG A 147 2.25 -9.79 -16.85
C ARG A 147 1.13 -9.14 -17.68
N ARG A 148 0.12 -9.92 -18.07
CA ARG A 148 -1.04 -9.41 -18.84
C ARG A 148 -2.35 -9.82 -18.19
N PHE A 149 -3.37 -8.97 -18.30
CA PHE A 149 -4.71 -9.34 -17.87
C PHE A 149 -5.38 -10.24 -18.92
N SER A 150 -5.76 -11.44 -18.51
CA SER A 150 -6.45 -12.40 -19.38
C SER A 150 -7.96 -12.19 -19.31
N LEU A 151 -8.58 -11.82 -20.43
CA LEU A 151 -10.04 -11.65 -20.52
C LEU A 151 -10.81 -12.97 -20.39
N HIS A 152 -10.17 -14.09 -20.70
CA HIS A 152 -10.76 -15.43 -20.54
C HIS A 152 -10.74 -15.86 -19.07
N LYS A 153 -9.60 -15.68 -18.39
CA LYS A 153 -9.44 -16.07 -16.98
C LYS A 153 -9.94 -15.02 -15.99
N LEU A 154 -10.13 -13.79 -16.45
CA LEU A 154 -10.46 -12.60 -15.66
C LEU A 154 -9.44 -12.32 -14.55
N ALA A 155 -8.17 -12.62 -14.82
CA ALA A 155 -7.08 -12.52 -13.87
C ALA A 155 -5.79 -12.06 -14.58
N TRP A 156 -4.89 -11.45 -13.81
CA TRP A 156 -3.54 -11.15 -14.27
C TRP A 156 -2.68 -12.41 -14.32
N ASP A 157 -2.18 -12.76 -15.51
CA ASP A 157 -1.30 -13.90 -15.74
C ASP A 157 0.16 -13.50 -15.46
N GLN A 158 0.63 -13.83 -14.27
CA GLN A 158 2.02 -13.65 -13.82
C GLN A 158 2.94 -14.72 -14.42
N THR A 159 4.18 -14.35 -14.75
CA THR A 159 5.21 -15.30 -15.22
C THR A 159 6.06 -15.84 -14.07
N ASP A 160 6.68 -17.01 -14.27
CA ASP A 160 7.52 -17.63 -13.24
C ASP A 160 8.76 -16.79 -12.94
N ASP A 161 9.43 -16.27 -13.97
CA ASP A 161 10.59 -15.40 -13.78
C ASP A 161 10.25 -14.11 -13.03
N GLU A 162 9.07 -13.51 -13.29
CA GLU A 162 8.59 -12.36 -12.52
C GLU A 162 8.41 -12.74 -11.04
N SER A 163 7.76 -13.87 -10.75
CA SER A 163 7.56 -14.34 -9.37
C SER A 163 8.87 -14.62 -8.65
N ILE A 164 9.84 -15.25 -9.31
CA ILE A 164 11.15 -15.57 -8.73
C ILE A 164 11.95 -14.30 -8.45
N ARG A 165 11.91 -13.30 -9.35
CA ARG A 165 12.63 -12.04 -9.17
C ARG A 165 12.06 -11.20 -8.03
N LEU A 166 10.73 -11.10 -7.94
CA LEU A 166 10.07 -10.44 -6.81
C LEU A 166 10.37 -11.18 -5.50
N LEU A 167 10.34 -12.52 -5.51
CA LEU A 167 10.70 -13.32 -4.34
C LEU A 167 12.14 -13.07 -3.89
N ARG A 168 13.11 -13.03 -4.81
CA ARG A 168 14.52 -12.72 -4.49
C ARG A 168 14.64 -11.34 -3.85
N LEU A 169 14.03 -10.32 -4.45
CA LEU A 169 14.03 -8.95 -3.91
C LEU A 169 13.51 -8.93 -2.46
N VAL A 170 12.35 -9.55 -2.24
CA VAL A 170 11.72 -9.60 -0.92
C VAL A 170 12.60 -10.37 0.06
N VAL A 171 13.03 -11.59 -0.25
CA VAL A 171 13.86 -12.40 0.66
C VAL A 171 15.14 -11.67 1.07
N PHE A 172 15.91 -11.10 0.13
CA PHE A 172 17.15 -10.41 0.47
C PHE A 172 16.92 -9.21 1.39
N SER A 173 15.92 -8.37 1.08
CA SER A 173 15.59 -7.23 1.94
C SER A 173 15.00 -7.65 3.29
N SER A 174 14.15 -8.68 3.34
CA SER A 174 13.54 -9.20 4.57
C SER A 174 14.59 -9.79 5.51
N MET A 175 15.65 -10.42 5.00
CA MET A 175 16.77 -10.89 5.84
C MET A 175 17.43 -9.72 6.58
N VAL A 176 17.76 -8.64 5.86
CA VAL A 176 18.35 -7.44 6.47
C VAL A 176 17.35 -6.78 7.45
N GLY A 177 16.07 -6.69 7.07
CA GLY A 177 15.02 -6.16 7.92
C GLY A 177 14.85 -6.96 9.23
N ALA A 178 14.91 -8.28 9.16
CA ALA A 178 14.83 -9.16 10.33
C ALA A 178 16.00 -8.93 11.30
N MET A 179 17.21 -8.67 10.79
CA MET A 179 18.36 -8.31 11.63
C MET A 179 18.09 -7.00 12.39
N PHE A 180 17.57 -5.97 11.73
CA PHE A 180 17.21 -4.71 12.37
C PHE A 180 16.08 -4.87 13.39
N TYR A 181 15.08 -5.70 13.10
CA TYR A 181 14.03 -6.05 14.06
C TYR A 181 14.59 -6.73 15.29
N ALA A 182 15.44 -7.75 15.12
CA ALA A 182 16.08 -8.43 16.23
C ALA A 182 16.84 -7.43 17.11
N LEU A 183 17.67 -6.55 16.52
CA LEU A 183 18.39 -5.51 17.24
C LEU A 183 17.44 -4.60 18.04
N SER A 184 16.37 -4.10 17.41
CA SER A 184 15.40 -3.21 18.08
C SER A 184 14.63 -3.88 19.22
N ILE A 185 14.28 -5.16 19.05
CA ILE A 185 13.52 -5.92 20.04
C ILE A 185 14.41 -6.27 21.22
N PHE A 186 15.67 -6.66 20.98
CA PHE A 186 16.63 -6.93 22.05
C PHE A 186 16.93 -5.69 22.87
N ASP A 187 17.10 -4.53 22.24
CA ASP A 187 17.30 -3.25 22.94
C ASP A 187 16.08 -2.90 23.83
N LEU A 188 14.87 -3.01 23.30
CA LEU A 188 13.64 -2.75 24.06
C LEU A 188 13.41 -3.76 25.20
N LEU A 189 13.75 -5.03 24.99
CA LEU A 189 13.70 -6.06 26.04
C LEU A 189 14.71 -5.78 27.14
N TYR A 190 15.94 -5.38 26.76
CA TYR A 190 16.97 -5.00 27.73
C TYR A 190 16.49 -3.82 28.58
N GLN A 191 15.97 -2.75 27.96
CA GLN A 191 15.42 -1.60 28.68
C GLN A 191 14.26 -1.98 29.60
N HIS A 192 13.36 -2.87 29.16
CA HIS A 192 12.25 -3.34 29.98
C HIS A 192 12.69 -4.15 31.21
N ILE A 193 13.72 -5.00 31.06
CA ILE A 193 14.16 -5.89 32.14
C ILE A 193 15.10 -5.18 33.12
N TYR A 194 15.97 -4.28 32.62
CA TYR A 194 17.09 -3.74 33.40
C TYR A 194 16.99 -2.23 33.70
N ASP A 195 16.23 -1.44 32.94
CA ASP A 195 16.14 0.03 33.10
C ASP A 195 14.79 0.52 33.68
N GLU A 196 13.87 -0.39 34.08
CA GLU A 196 12.58 0.00 34.69
C GLU A 196 12.74 0.81 36.00
N GLU A 197 13.91 0.77 36.67
CA GLU A 197 14.17 1.53 37.89
C GLU A 197 14.64 2.99 37.67
N LYS A 198 14.90 3.44 36.43
CA LYS A 198 15.60 4.74 36.19
C LYS A 198 14.91 5.77 35.29
N HIS A 199 13.76 5.48 34.69
CA HIS A 199 13.11 6.42 33.78
C HIS A 199 11.79 6.99 34.31
N GLU A 200 11.91 8.02 35.16
CA GLU A 200 10.94 9.12 35.14
C GLU A 200 11.04 9.81 33.77
N SER A 201 9.91 9.99 33.06
CA SER A 201 9.71 10.89 31.90
C SER A 201 9.78 10.40 30.44
N THR A 202 9.56 9.12 30.11
CA THR A 202 9.14 8.77 28.73
C THR A 202 7.62 8.59 28.63
N GLU A 203 6.95 9.36 27.77
CA GLU A 203 5.48 9.35 27.52
C GLU A 203 4.88 7.95 27.20
N THR A 204 5.71 6.98 26.82
CA THR A 204 5.27 5.61 26.50
C THR A 204 6.18 4.58 27.15
N THR A 205 5.58 3.61 27.85
CA THR A 205 6.30 2.52 28.52
C THR A 205 7.02 1.62 27.51
N PRO A 206 8.18 1.03 27.87
CA PRO A 206 8.95 0.15 26.98
C PRO A 206 8.13 -1.04 26.48
N LYS A 207 7.24 -1.58 27.33
CA LYS A 207 6.28 -2.64 26.98
C LYS A 207 5.37 -2.25 25.80
N THR A 208 4.86 -1.02 25.80
CA THR A 208 3.99 -0.51 24.71
C THR A 208 4.78 -0.37 23.41
N ARG A 209 6.02 0.14 23.48
CA ARG A 209 6.90 0.24 22.31
C ARG A 209 7.26 -1.13 21.73
N LEU A 210 7.54 -2.11 22.58
CA LEU A 210 7.79 -3.50 22.18
C LEU A 210 6.58 -4.08 21.44
N PHE A 211 5.37 -3.89 21.97
CA PHE A 211 4.14 -4.32 21.31
C PHE A 211 3.98 -3.71 19.90
N TYR A 212 4.17 -2.39 19.76
CA TYR A 212 4.12 -1.75 18.44
C TYR A 212 5.21 -2.27 17.50
N GLN A 213 6.41 -2.57 18.00
CA GLN A 213 7.48 -3.12 17.18
C GLN A 213 7.13 -4.50 16.63
N ILE A 214 6.53 -5.36 17.45
CA ILE A 214 6.03 -6.69 17.02
C ILE A 214 4.88 -6.53 16.03
N LEU A 215 3.93 -5.63 16.30
CA LEU A 215 2.81 -5.36 15.40
C LEU A 215 3.31 -4.91 14.02
N HIS A 216 4.29 -4.02 13.99
CA HIS A 216 4.93 -3.60 12.75
C HIS A 216 5.63 -4.76 12.03
N LEU A 217 6.30 -5.66 12.74
CA LEU A 217 6.93 -6.84 12.14
C LEU A 217 5.88 -7.71 11.45
N VAL A 218 4.77 -7.99 12.14
CA VAL A 218 3.65 -8.75 11.56
C VAL A 218 3.11 -8.06 10.32
N CYS A 219 2.92 -6.73 10.35
CA CYS A 219 2.48 -5.96 9.20
C CYS A 219 3.46 -6.06 8.02
N ASP A 220 4.76 -5.86 8.27
CA ASP A 220 5.78 -5.93 7.20
C ASP A 220 5.85 -7.34 6.59
N VAL A 221 5.68 -8.39 7.39
CA VAL A 221 5.60 -9.78 6.90
C VAL A 221 4.36 -9.99 6.02
N ILE A 222 3.18 -9.52 6.44
CA ILE A 222 1.96 -9.64 5.62
C ILE A 222 2.14 -8.90 4.28
N PHE A 223 2.75 -7.71 4.30
CA PHE A 223 3.04 -6.97 3.07
C PHE A 223 3.96 -7.74 2.13
N CYS A 224 5.04 -8.31 2.66
CA CYS A 224 5.96 -9.15 1.90
C CYS A 224 5.20 -10.32 1.25
N ILE A 225 4.34 -11.01 2.01
CA ILE A 225 3.51 -12.11 1.50
C ILE A 225 2.59 -11.63 0.36
N LEU A 226 1.96 -10.46 0.49
CA LEU A 226 1.10 -9.91 -0.56
C LEU A 226 1.84 -9.66 -1.89
N ILE A 227 3.14 -9.35 -1.84
CA ILE A 227 3.98 -9.14 -3.02
C ILE A 227 4.41 -10.47 -3.65
N VAL A 228 4.72 -11.48 -2.84
CA VAL A 228 5.28 -12.78 -3.29
C VAL A 228 4.28 -13.92 -3.30
N LEU A 229 2.97 -13.61 -3.27
CA LEU A 229 1.90 -14.60 -3.38
C LEU A 229 2.21 -15.58 -4.52
N PRO A 230 2.20 -16.90 -4.26
CA PRO A 230 2.60 -17.88 -5.26
C PRO A 230 1.63 -17.87 -6.43
N ARG A 231 2.20 -17.94 -7.63
CA ARG A 231 1.44 -18.03 -8.88
C ARG A 231 0.53 -19.25 -8.86
N ILE A 232 -0.66 -19.10 -9.46
CA ILE A 232 -1.58 -20.21 -9.68
C ILE A 232 -1.29 -20.86 -11.04
N GLU A 233 -0.63 -22.01 -11.02
CA GLU A 233 -0.20 -22.74 -12.24
C GLU A 233 -1.39 -23.16 -13.12
N HIS A 234 -2.47 -23.66 -12.53
CA HIS A 234 -3.67 -24.11 -13.24
C HIS A 234 -4.85 -23.17 -13.04
N ALA A 235 -4.70 -21.92 -13.46
CA ALA A 235 -5.76 -20.89 -13.36
C ALA A 235 -7.07 -21.30 -14.07
N SER A 236 -7.02 -22.18 -15.07
CA SER A 236 -8.20 -22.75 -15.74
C SER A 236 -8.97 -23.75 -14.87
N MET A 237 -8.27 -24.53 -14.02
CA MET A 237 -8.88 -25.48 -13.09
C MET A 237 -9.43 -24.79 -11.84
N HIS A 238 -8.78 -23.69 -11.42
CA HIS A 238 -9.19 -22.91 -10.23
C HIS A 238 -9.43 -21.44 -10.57
N PRO A 239 -10.45 -21.11 -11.39
CA PRO A 239 -10.64 -19.78 -11.92
C PRO A 239 -11.02 -18.74 -10.86
N ASN A 240 -11.73 -19.14 -9.80
CA ASN A 240 -12.08 -18.22 -8.71
C ASN A 240 -10.85 -17.87 -7.85
N LEU A 241 -9.97 -18.84 -7.62
CA LEU A 241 -8.71 -18.62 -6.91
C LEU A 241 -7.80 -17.68 -7.72
N ALA A 242 -7.73 -17.86 -9.05
CA ALA A 242 -6.97 -16.98 -9.95
C ALA A 242 -7.47 -15.52 -9.88
N ILE A 243 -8.78 -15.32 -9.85
CA ILE A 243 -9.39 -14.00 -9.68
C ILE A 243 -9.03 -13.41 -8.32
N ILE A 244 -9.18 -14.16 -7.22
CA ILE A 244 -8.86 -13.68 -5.87
C ILE A 244 -7.38 -13.30 -5.77
N HIS A 245 -6.48 -14.14 -6.27
CA HIS A 245 -5.05 -13.84 -6.34
C HIS A 245 -4.77 -12.55 -7.13
N SER A 246 -5.45 -12.38 -8.26
CA SER A 246 -5.38 -11.18 -9.10
C SER A 246 -5.90 -9.92 -8.38
N PHE A 247 -6.89 -10.04 -7.50
CA PHE A 247 -7.31 -8.95 -6.62
C PHE A 247 -6.26 -8.66 -5.54
N LEU A 248 -5.81 -9.69 -4.82
CA LEU A 248 -4.89 -9.53 -3.70
C LEU A 248 -3.55 -8.92 -4.12
N THR A 249 -2.99 -9.35 -5.24
CA THR A 249 -1.69 -8.86 -5.75
C THR A 249 -1.73 -7.42 -6.28
N ILE A 250 -2.92 -6.87 -6.56
CA ILE A 250 -3.08 -5.49 -7.03
C ILE A 250 -3.55 -4.59 -5.89
N PHE A 251 -4.67 -4.92 -5.25
CA PHE A 251 -5.29 -4.07 -4.23
C PHE A 251 -4.58 -4.16 -2.89
N GLY A 252 -4.08 -5.33 -2.51
CA GLY A 252 -3.37 -5.54 -1.25
C GLY A 252 -2.19 -4.57 -1.12
N PRO A 253 -1.18 -4.65 -2.01
CA PRO A 253 -0.05 -3.75 -1.99
C PRO A 253 -0.39 -2.27 -2.20
N ALA A 254 -1.44 -1.96 -2.97
CA ALA A 254 -1.82 -0.58 -3.25
C ALA A 254 -2.51 0.12 -2.08
N VAL A 255 -3.24 -0.61 -1.23
CA VAL A 255 -3.92 -0.08 -0.03
C VAL A 255 -3.05 -0.25 1.22
N TRP A 256 -2.05 -1.12 1.18
CA TRP A 256 -1.17 -1.39 2.32
C TRP A 256 -0.53 -0.16 2.97
N PRO A 257 -0.06 0.86 2.23
CA PRO A 257 0.52 2.05 2.84
C PRO A 257 -0.46 2.76 3.79
N THR A 258 -1.75 2.81 3.43
CA THR A 258 -2.79 3.36 4.30
C THR A 258 -2.91 2.56 5.59
N ILE A 259 -2.96 1.22 5.50
CA ILE A 259 -3.01 0.33 6.67
C ILE A 259 -1.77 0.54 7.55
N SER A 260 -0.58 0.58 6.93
CA SER A 260 0.69 0.78 7.63
C SER A 260 0.73 2.10 8.40
N VAL A 261 0.27 3.21 7.81
CA VAL A 261 0.23 4.52 8.47
C VAL A 261 -0.76 4.52 9.65
N ILE A 262 -1.94 3.93 9.47
CA ILE A 262 -2.98 3.86 10.53
C ILE A 262 -2.48 3.05 11.73
N VAL A 263 -1.75 1.96 11.49
CA VAL A 263 -1.10 1.18 12.54
C VAL A 263 0.01 1.97 13.21
N TYR A 264 0.74 2.80 12.46
CA TYR A 264 1.88 3.57 12.94
C TYR A 264 1.51 4.75 13.85
N SER A 265 0.44 5.49 13.52
CA SER A 265 0.10 6.72 14.25
C SER A 265 -1.36 6.77 14.66
N GLU A 266 -1.58 6.84 15.97
CA GLU A 266 -2.89 7.13 16.56
C GLU A 266 -3.44 8.49 16.11
N ASN A 267 -2.59 9.50 15.95
CA ASN A 267 -3.02 10.81 15.49
C ASN A 267 -3.57 10.74 14.05
N VAL A 268 -2.93 9.96 13.18
CA VAL A 268 -3.48 9.74 11.82
C VAL A 268 -4.82 9.02 11.88
N ARG A 269 -4.96 8.00 12.74
CA ARG A 269 -6.23 7.29 12.93
C ARG A 269 -7.34 8.26 13.40
N ASN A 270 -7.04 9.11 14.38
CA ASN A 270 -7.99 10.06 14.92
C ASN A 270 -8.40 11.11 13.88
N GLU A 271 -7.43 11.66 13.14
CA GLU A 271 -7.69 12.67 12.10
C GLU A 271 -8.49 12.08 10.93
N LEU A 272 -8.17 10.86 10.50
CA LEU A 272 -8.94 10.14 9.49
C LEU A 272 -10.40 9.91 9.93
N CYS A 273 -10.61 9.45 11.17
CA CYS A 273 -11.95 9.27 11.74
C CYS A 273 -12.71 10.60 11.79
N PHE A 274 -12.05 11.68 12.22
CA PHE A 274 -12.64 13.00 12.32
C PHE A 274 -13.08 13.55 10.95
N ARG A 275 -12.21 13.50 9.94
CA ARG A 275 -12.56 13.93 8.58
C ARG A 275 -13.63 13.08 7.93
N THR A 276 -13.59 11.77 8.16
CA THR A 276 -14.63 10.86 7.69
C THR A 276 -15.99 11.22 8.29
N PHE A 277 -16.03 11.48 9.61
CA PHE A 277 -17.24 11.94 10.29
C PHE A 277 -17.76 13.28 9.72
N LEU A 278 -16.88 14.25 9.49
CA LEU A 278 -17.25 15.53 8.89
C LEU A 278 -17.84 15.36 7.48
N MET A 279 -17.25 14.48 6.67
CA MET A 279 -17.74 14.18 5.32
C MET A 279 -19.15 13.58 5.35
N PHE A 280 -19.39 12.57 6.21
CA PHE A 280 -20.73 11.99 6.38
C PHE A 280 -21.75 13.02 6.88
N LYS A 281 -21.35 13.87 7.82
CA LYS A 281 -22.20 14.95 8.33
C LYS A 281 -22.54 15.95 7.22
N ALA A 282 -21.57 16.37 6.40
CA ALA A 282 -21.78 17.29 5.29
C ALA A 282 -22.74 16.71 4.24
N CYS A 283 -22.56 15.44 3.84
CA CYS A 283 -23.47 14.76 2.90
C CYS A 283 -24.90 14.65 3.46
N SER A 284 -25.05 14.25 4.73
CA SER A 284 -26.37 14.15 5.37
C SER A 284 -27.08 15.51 5.51
N SER A 285 -26.32 16.60 5.67
CA SER A 285 -26.87 17.95 5.73
C SER A 285 -27.33 18.44 4.36
N GLN A 286 -26.65 18.04 3.28
CA GLN A 286 -27.05 18.37 1.90
C GLN A 286 -28.37 17.67 1.51
N ASP A 287 -28.54 16.40 1.88
CA ASP A 287 -29.79 15.66 1.67
C ASP A 287 -31.00 16.32 2.37
N ASN A 288 -30.78 16.84 3.59
CA ASN A 288 -31.81 17.55 4.35
C ASN A 288 -32.20 18.91 3.73
N ILE A 289 -31.27 19.58 3.05
CA ILE A 289 -31.55 20.85 2.36
C ILE A 289 -32.30 20.57 1.04
N GLN A 290 -31.87 19.56 0.26
CA GLN A 290 -32.57 19.16 -0.97
C GLN A 290 -34.02 18.68 -0.71
N ASN A 291 -34.24 17.91 0.36
CA ASN A 291 -35.59 17.47 0.75
C ASN A 291 -36.48 18.60 1.29
N ARG A 292 -35.92 19.73 1.73
CA ARG A 292 -36.69 20.92 2.10
C ARG A 292 -37.05 21.80 0.91
N THR A 293 -36.26 21.77 -0.16
CA THR A 293 -36.50 22.56 -1.38
C THR A 293 -37.44 21.91 -2.40
N HIS A 294 -37.78 20.63 -2.24
CA HIS A 294 -38.91 20.00 -2.94
C HIS A 294 -40.13 19.91 -2.01
N PRO A 295 -40.99 20.95 -1.93
CA PRO A 295 -42.30 20.75 -1.33
C PRO A 295 -43.02 19.69 -2.17
N ARG A 296 -43.55 18.67 -1.50
CA ARG A 296 -44.50 17.71 -2.09
C ARG A 296 -45.54 18.52 -2.87
N ALA A 297 -45.49 18.45 -4.19
CA ALA A 297 -46.62 18.80 -5.04
C ALA A 297 -47.71 17.76 -4.74
N SER A 298 -48.48 18.05 -3.69
CA SER A 298 -49.78 17.45 -3.43
C SER A 298 -50.63 17.65 -4.69
N MET A 299 -50.76 16.60 -5.50
CA MET A 299 -51.80 16.56 -6.51
C MET A 299 -53.14 16.63 -5.78
N ARG A 300 -53.78 17.79 -5.85
CA ARG A 300 -55.23 17.89 -5.65
C ARG A 300 -55.90 17.12 -6.78
N ALA A 301 -56.87 16.30 -6.40
CA ALA A 301 -57.81 15.67 -7.31
C ALA A 301 -58.59 16.74 -8.09
N VAL A 302 -58.66 16.56 -9.41
CA VAL A 302 -59.77 16.95 -10.28
C VAL A 302 -59.95 15.83 -11.29
#